data_AF-A0A2B7GX85-F1
#
_entry.id   AF-A0A2B7GX85-F1
#
_cell.length_a   1.000
_cell.length_b   1.000
_cell.length_c   1.000
_cell.angle_alpha   90.00
_cell.angle_beta   90.00
_cell.angle_gamma   90.00
#
_symmetry.space_group_name_H-M   'P 1'
#
loop_
_entity.id
_entity.type
_entity.pdbx_description
1 polymer ?
#
loop_
_entity_poly.entity_id
_entity_poly.type
_entity_poly.pdbx_seq_one_letter_code
_entity_poly.pdbx_strand_id
1 'polypeptide(L)' 'MSLSTLLSQLFSGSETTTDTPETAAQSGDGVRSVTVVHECRDCGTNVSAGTTQCPTCESDAIVTHSID' A
#
# COMPACT_ATOMS: atom_id res chain seq x y z
N MET A 1 8.51 14.29 -31.41
CA MET A 1 8.25 14.72 -30.02
C MET A 1 9.08 13.82 -29.11
N SER A 2 9.87 14.38 -28.19
CA SER A 2 10.97 13.67 -27.51
C SER A 2 10.47 12.91 -26.28
N LEU A 3 10.99 11.70 -26.06
CA LEU A 3 10.75 10.89 -24.85
C LEU A 3 11.17 11.62 -23.57
N SER A 4 12.08 12.59 -23.67
CA SER A 4 12.52 13.44 -22.56
C SER A 4 11.35 14.21 -21.92
N THR A 5 10.32 14.59 -22.68
CA THR A 5 9.21 15.41 -22.19
C THR A 5 8.21 14.60 -21.36
N LEU A 6 8.08 13.29 -21.62
CA LEU A 6 7.17 12.41 -20.90
C LEU A 6 7.69 12.06 -19.49
N LEU A 7 9.01 11.90 -19.33
CA LEU A 7 9.60 11.58 -18.04
C LEU A 7 9.49 12.74 -17.04
N SER A 8 9.63 13.99 -17.48
CA SER A 8 9.47 15.15 -16.61
C SER A 8 8.06 15.29 -16.02
N GLN A 9 7.02 14.78 -16.68
CA GLN A 9 5.66 14.82 -16.14
C GLN A 9 5.42 13.75 -15.06
N LEU A 10 6.10 12.60 -15.14
CA LEU A 10 5.99 11.56 -14.12
C LEU A 10 6.64 11.96 -12.80
N PHE A 11 7.74 12.74 -12.83
CA PHE A 11 8.44 13.17 -11.62
C PHE A 11 7.92 14.47 -11.00
N SER A 12 7.11 15.25 -11.72
CA SER A 12 6.49 16.48 -11.20
C SER A 12 5.12 16.26 -10.53
N GLY A 13 4.63 15.02 -10.45
CA GLY A 13 3.26 14.71 -10.01
C GLY A 13 3.12 13.76 -8.82
N SER A 14 4.17 13.53 -8.03
CA SER A 14 4.10 12.68 -6.83
C SER A 14 4.15 13.50 -5.54
N GLU A 15 3.25 14.46 -5.39
CA GLU A 15 2.74 14.84 -4.07
C GLU A 15 1.58 13.91 -3.73
N THR A 16 1.89 12.64 -3.53
CA THR A 16 0.99 11.73 -2.84
C THR A 16 1.02 12.14 -1.38
N THR A 17 0.13 13.06 -0.99
CA THR A 17 -0.26 13.21 0.40
C THR A 17 -0.89 11.89 0.81
N THR A 18 -0.05 10.96 1.23
CA THR A 18 -0.47 9.79 2.00
C THR A 18 -1.09 10.36 3.26
N ASP A 19 -2.41 10.42 3.29
CA ASP A 19 -3.19 10.46 4.52
C ASP A 19 -2.75 9.22 5.30
N THR A 20 -1.79 9.45 6.18
CA THR A 20 -1.16 8.41 6.99
C THR A 20 -2.20 8.10 8.05
N PRO A 21 -2.77 6.89 8.12
CA PRO A 21 -3.68 6.57 9.21
C PRO A 21 -2.89 6.74 10.50
N GLU A 22 -3.28 7.75 11.27
CA GLU A 22 -2.73 8.09 12.57
C GLU A 22 -3.09 6.94 13.53
N THR A 23 -2.36 5.84 13.44
CA THR A 23 -2.38 4.81 14.47
C THR A 23 -1.47 5.31 15.58
N ALA A 24 -2.05 6.10 16.47
CA ALA A 24 -1.43 6.51 17.72
C ALA A 24 -1.11 5.25 18.55
N ALA A 25 0.10 4.73 18.42
CA ALA A 25 0.72 3.84 19.39
C ALA A 25 1.86 4.60 20.08
N GLN A 26 1.49 5.56 20.94
CA GLN A 26 2.41 6.02 21.97
C GLN A 26 2.53 4.90 23.01
N SER A 27 3.69 4.23 23.07
CA SER A 27 4.40 3.87 24.30
C SER A 27 5.44 2.77 24.05
N GLY A 28 6.71 3.10 24.32
CA GLY A 28 7.66 2.19 24.99
C GLY A 28 8.31 1.07 24.18
N ASP A 29 9.64 1.14 24.13
CA ASP A 29 10.54 -0.02 24.26
C ASP A 29 10.58 -1.05 23.11
N GLY A 30 11.51 -0.87 22.16
CA GLY A 30 12.20 -1.98 21.48
C GLY A 30 11.37 -3.04 20.73
N VAL A 31 10.08 -2.82 20.47
CA VAL A 31 9.27 -3.77 19.69
C VAL A 31 9.56 -3.56 18.21
N ARG A 32 10.16 -4.56 17.55
CA ARG A 32 10.29 -4.58 16.10
C ARG A 32 8.91 -4.34 15.49
N SER A 33 8.76 -3.22 14.80
CA SER A 33 7.49 -2.80 14.22
C SER A 33 7.23 -3.65 12.99
N VAL A 34 6.59 -4.81 13.18
CA VAL A 34 6.22 -5.69 12.07
C VAL A 34 5.18 -4.98 11.22
N THR A 35 5.54 -4.70 9.96
CA THR A 35 4.60 -4.11 9.00
C THR A 35 3.78 -5.23 8.37
N VAL A 36 2.46 -5.12 8.44
CA VAL A 36 1.53 -6.11 7.85
C VAL A 36 0.84 -5.48 6.64
N VAL A 37 0.88 -6.18 5.51
CA VAL A 37 0.27 -5.75 4.24
C VAL A 37 -0.73 -6.81 3.78
N HIS A 38 -1.90 -6.38 3.32
CA HIS A 38 -2.90 -7.27 2.72
C HIS A 38 -3.01 -6.98 1.23
N GLU A 39 -2.92 -8.01 0.39
CA GLU A 39 -2.86 -7.89 -1.07
C GLU A 39 -3.77 -8.92 -1.73
N CYS A 40 -4.43 -8.55 -2.83
CA CYS A 40 -5.10 -9.53 -3.69
C CYS A 40 -4.07 -10.25 -4.56
N ARG A 41 -3.98 -11.57 -4.43
CA ARG A 41 -3.04 -12.40 -5.19
C ARG A 41 -3.28 -12.35 -6.70
N ASP A 42 -4.52 -12.12 -7.12
CA ASP A 42 -4.88 -12.27 -8.54
C ASP A 42 -4.63 -10.98 -9.35
N CYS A 43 -4.67 -9.81 -8.71
CA CYS A 43 -4.49 -8.53 -9.40
C CYS A 43 -3.44 -7.60 -8.77
N GLY A 44 -2.91 -7.93 -7.60
CA GLY A 44 -1.88 -7.16 -6.89
C GLY A 44 -2.42 -5.93 -6.13
N THR A 45 -3.73 -5.73 -6.06
CA THR A 45 -4.31 -4.59 -5.32
C THR A 45 -4.12 -4.76 -3.81
N ASN A 46 -3.54 -3.75 -3.16
CA ASN A 46 -3.51 -3.66 -1.71
C ASN A 46 -4.91 -3.38 -1.14
N VAL A 47 -5.27 -4.07 -0.07
CA VAL A 47 -6.57 -3.97 0.58
C VAL A 47 -6.43 -3.71 2.09
N SER A 48 -7.51 -3.31 2.73
CA SER A 48 -7.54 -3.14 4.19
C SER A 48 -7.56 -4.48 4.92
N ALA A 49 -7.14 -4.46 6.19
CA ALA A 49 -7.27 -5.63 7.04
C ALA A 49 -8.73 -6.08 7.14
N GLY A 50 -8.96 -7.39 7.05
CA GLY A 50 -10.29 -7.99 7.12
C GLY A 50 -11.10 -7.90 5.82
N THR A 51 -10.55 -7.34 4.74
CA THR A 51 -11.17 -7.42 3.42
C THR A 51 -11.22 -8.88 2.94
N THR A 52 -12.42 -9.37 2.63
CA THR A 52 -12.65 -10.74 2.14
C THR A 52 -12.78 -10.83 0.63
N GLN A 53 -13.01 -9.70 -0.06
CA GLN A 53 -13.18 -9.64 -1.50
C GLN A 53 -12.47 -8.40 -2.07
N CYS A 54 -11.70 -8.59 -3.14
CA CYS A 54 -10.97 -7.52 -3.78
C CYS A 54 -11.92 -6.52 -4.44
N PRO A 55 -11.82 -5.21 -4.15
CA PRO A 55 -12.69 -4.19 -4.75
C PRO A 55 -12.38 -3.92 -6.23
N THR A 56 -11.27 -4.44 -6.76
CA THR A 56 -10.83 -4.21 -8.14
C THR A 56 -11.23 -5.33 -9.08
N CYS A 57 -11.07 -6.59 -8.66
CA CYS A 57 -11.29 -7.76 -9.51
C CYS A 57 -12.29 -8.77 -8.93
N GLU A 58 -12.91 -8.45 -7.79
CA GLU A 58 -13.92 -9.26 -7.11
C GLU A 58 -13.46 -10.65 -6.64
N SER A 59 -12.15 -10.95 -6.74
CA SER A 59 -11.56 -12.17 -6.22
C SER A 59 -11.49 -12.18 -4.69
N ASP A 60 -11.71 -13.33 -4.10
CA ASP A 60 -11.54 -13.63 -2.67
C ASP A 60 -10.11 -14.07 -2.31
N ALA A 61 -9.18 -14.09 -3.27
CA ALA A 61 -7.78 -14.49 -3.07
C ALA A 61 -6.94 -13.38 -2.37
N ILE A 62 -7.30 -13.01 -1.15
CA ILE A 62 -6.56 -12.03 -0.33
C ILE A 62 -5.47 -12.74 0.51
N VAL A 63 -4.24 -12.25 0.41
CA VAL A 63 -3.08 -12.75 1.16
C VAL A 63 -2.55 -11.68 2.11
N THR A 64 -1.86 -12.13 3.16
CA THR A 64 -1.25 -11.26 4.17
C THR A 64 0.25 -11.47 4.19
N HIS A 65 1.01 -10.39 4.08
CA HIS A 65 2.46 -10.35 4.20
C HIS A 65 2.87 -9.67 5.51
N SER A 66 3.93 -10.17 6.13
CA SER A 66 4.55 -9.56 7.31
C SER A 66 6.01 -9.27 7.01
N ILE A 67 6.45 -8.06 7.29
CA ILE A 67 7.80 -7.56 7.01
C ILE A 67 8.45 -7.23 8.37
N ASP A 68 9.56 -7.91 8.69
CA ASP A 68 10.43 -7.69 9.87
C ASP A 68 11.65 -6.82 9.51
#